data_AF-M5U309-F1
#
_entry.id   AF-M5U309-F1
#
_cell.length_a   1.000
_cell.length_b   1.000
_cell.length_c   1.000
_cell.angle_alpha   90.00
_cell.angle_beta   90.00
_cell.angle_gamma   90.00
#
_symmetry.space_group_name_H-M   'P 1'
#
loop_
_entity.id
_entity.type
_entity.pdbx_description
1 polymer ?
#
loop_
_entity_poly.entity_id
_entity_poly.type
_entity_poly.pdbx_seq_one_letter_code
_entity_poly.pdbx_strand_id
1 'polypeptide(L)'
;MRKNSTKKTIQRFLTVFREMLSTGRKVAVEDACKQVETPDGFDSRIFGVYVAKMKRDGEIVEAGFRTSVTSKHHCGIKRLWVLASIQEKGGNRHEQ
;
A
#
# COMPACT_ATOMS: atom_id res chain seq x y z
N MET A 1 -18.33 6.93 20.40
CA MET A 1 -18.37 7.35 18.97
C MET A 1 -17.07 7.14 18.16
N ARG A 2 -15.87 6.97 18.77
CA ARG A 2 -14.60 6.90 18.00
C ARG A 2 -14.38 5.62 17.16
N LYS A 3 -14.84 4.45 17.61
CA LYS A 3 -14.61 3.15 16.93
C LYS A 3 -15.18 3.07 15.50
N ASN A 4 -16.30 3.75 15.24
CA ASN A 4 -16.92 3.75 13.91
C ASN A 4 -16.12 4.56 12.88
N SER A 5 -15.38 5.58 13.33
CA SER A 5 -14.54 6.40 12.46
C SER A 5 -13.31 5.62 11.99
N THR A 6 -12.59 4.98 12.93
CA THR A 6 -11.41 4.16 12.63
C THR A 6 -11.72 3.04 11.63
N LYS A 7 -12.83 2.31 11.82
CA LYS A 7 -13.24 1.24 10.89
C LYS A 7 -13.50 1.78 9.49
N LYS A 8 -14.17 2.92 9.37
CA LYS A 8 -14.41 3.59 8.07
C LYS A 8 -13.11 4.02 7.41
N THR A 9 -12.19 4.61 8.16
CA THR A 9 -10.86 5.01 7.65
C THR A 9 -10.06 3.81 7.13
N ILE A 10 -10.05 2.70 7.88
CA ILE A 10 -9.39 1.46 7.46
C ILE A 10 -10.04 0.89 6.19
N GLN A 11 -11.37 0.83 6.15
CA GLN A 11 -12.09 0.34 4.97
C GLN A 11 -11.79 1.21 3.75
N ARG A 12 -11.79 2.54 3.92
CA ARG A 12 -11.46 3.48 2.85
C ARG A 12 -10.04 3.29 2.35
N PHE A 13 -9.07 3.14 3.26
CA PHE A 13 -7.68 2.81 2.92
C PHE A 13 -7.58 1.53 2.10
N LEU A 14 -8.24 0.45 2.54
CA LEU A 14 -8.21 -0.83 1.82
C LEU A 14 -8.85 -0.75 0.44
N THR A 15 -9.95 -0.01 0.30
CA THR A 15 -10.58 0.26 -0.99
C THR A 15 -9.61 0.98 -1.91
N VAL A 16 -9.06 2.12 -1.47
CA VAL A 16 -8.13 2.92 -2.30
C VAL A 16 -6.88 2.11 -2.66
N PHE A 17 -6.30 1.39 -1.70
CA PHE A 17 -5.11 0.59 -1.96
C PHE A 17 -5.38 -0.51 -2.99
N ARG A 18 -6.50 -1.23 -2.88
CA ARG A 18 -6.91 -2.23 -3.87
C ARG A 18 -7.20 -1.63 -5.24
N GLU A 19 -7.84 -0.46 -5.31
CA GLU A 19 -8.06 0.28 -6.56
C GLU A 19 -6.75 0.70 -7.21
N MET A 20 -5.76 1.15 -6.43
CA MET A 20 -4.44 1.49 -6.96
C MET A 20 -3.72 0.23 -7.48
N LEU A 21 -3.78 -0.88 -6.74
CA LEU A 21 -3.15 -2.14 -7.12
C LEU A 21 -3.81 -2.77 -8.35
N SER A 22 -5.12 -2.62 -8.54
CA SER A 22 -5.84 -3.16 -9.70
C SER A 22 -5.43 -2.53 -11.03
N THR A 23 -4.81 -1.34 -10.99
CA THR A 23 -4.20 -0.71 -12.18
C THR A 23 -2.97 -1.45 -12.72
N GLY A 24 -2.44 -2.43 -11.97
CA GLY A 24 -1.20 -3.13 -12.28
C GLY A 24 0.08 -2.32 -12.06
N ARG A 25 -0.05 -1.10 -11.54
CA ARG A 25 1.10 -0.28 -11.14
C ARG A 25 1.71 -0.80 -9.84
N LYS A 26 3.01 -0.56 -9.69
CA LYS A 26 3.74 -0.79 -8.43
C LYS A 26 3.42 0.35 -7.46
N VAL A 27 2.74 0.04 -6.37
CA VAL A 27 2.16 1.05 -5.46
C VAL A 27 2.84 0.98 -4.10
N ALA A 28 3.24 2.13 -3.55
CA ALA A 28 3.65 2.23 -2.15
C ALA A 28 2.44 2.39 -1.23
N VAL A 29 2.51 1.85 -0.02
CA VAL A 29 1.43 2.00 0.99
C VAL A 29 1.16 3.47 1.29
N GLU A 30 2.23 4.26 1.38
CA GLU A 30 2.16 5.69 1.66
C GLU A 30 1.46 6.48 0.56
N ASP A 31 1.47 6.00 -0.69
CA ASP A 31 0.75 6.66 -1.77
C ASP A 31 -0.77 6.46 -1.58
N ALA A 32 -1.21 5.30 -1.08
CA ALA A 32 -2.61 5.08 -0.68
C ALA A 32 -2.98 5.83 0.60
N CYS A 33 -2.08 5.90 1.60
CA CYS A 33 -2.34 6.66 2.84
C CYS A 33 -2.64 8.13 2.57
N LYS A 34 -1.95 8.77 1.61
CA LYS A 34 -2.17 10.18 1.26
C LYS A 34 -3.56 10.47 0.69
N GLN A 35 -4.25 9.45 0.19
CA GLN A 35 -5.57 9.56 -0.43
C GLN A 35 -6.71 9.33 0.58
N VAL A 36 -6.38 9.09 1.85
CA VAL A 36 -7.34 8.77 2.90
C VAL A 36 -7.29 9.86 3.95
N GLU A 37 -8.41 10.55 4.13
CA GLU A 37 -8.55 11.49 5.25
C GLU A 37 -8.59 10.74 6.58
N THR A 38 -7.61 11.00 7.43
CA THR A 38 -7.51 10.42 8.78
C THR A 38 -7.98 11.43 9.82
N PRO A 39 -8.84 11.05 10.77
CA PRO A 39 -9.24 11.94 11.85
C PRO A 39 -8.06 12.29 12.75
N ASP A 40 -8.15 13.41 13.46
CA ASP A 40 -7.13 13.82 14.42
C ASP A 40 -6.85 12.72 15.47
N GLY A 41 -5.56 12.49 15.75
CA GLY A 41 -5.10 11.42 16.64
C GLY A 41 -5.21 9.99 16.07
N PHE A 42 -5.50 9.81 14.78
CA PHE A 42 -5.50 8.48 14.14
C PHE A 42 -4.07 7.92 13.96
N ASP A 43 -3.87 6.68 14.40
CA ASP A 43 -2.59 5.99 14.22
C ASP A 43 -2.52 5.26 12.86
N SER A 44 -1.90 5.90 11.88
CA SER A 44 -1.70 5.35 10.53
C SER A 44 -0.83 4.10 10.46
N ARG A 45 -0.11 3.74 11.53
CA ARG A 45 0.65 2.47 11.57
C ARG A 45 -0.26 1.24 11.47
N ILE A 46 -1.54 1.40 11.83
CA ILE A 46 -2.53 0.33 11.73
C ILE A 46 -2.71 -0.18 10.29
N PHE A 47 -2.50 0.68 9.28
CA PHE A 47 -2.56 0.26 7.87
C PHE A 47 -1.53 -0.82 7.55
N GLY A 48 -0.35 -0.76 8.17
CA GLY A 48 0.71 -1.75 8.00
C GLY A 48 0.29 -3.16 8.43
N VAL A 49 -0.57 -3.28 9.46
CA VAL A 49 -1.12 -4.57 9.90
C VAL A 49 -1.98 -5.20 8.82
N TYR A 50 -2.81 -4.41 8.16
CA TYR A 50 -3.67 -4.89 7.08
C TYR A 50 -2.89 -5.23 5.81
N VAL A 51 -1.87 -4.43 5.45
CA VAL A 51 -0.99 -4.75 4.33
C VAL A 51 -0.22 -6.05 4.60
N ALA A 52 0.28 -6.25 5.82
CA ALA A 52 0.92 -7.50 6.21
C ALA A 52 -0.03 -8.70 6.15
N LYS A 53 -1.30 -8.50 6.50
CA LYS A 53 -2.35 -9.51 6.33
C LYS A 53 -2.59 -9.83 4.85
N MET A 54 -2.79 -8.84 3.99
CA MET A 54 -2.98 -9.04 2.55
C MET A 54 -1.80 -9.79 1.91
N LYS A 55 -0.56 -9.50 2.32
CA LYS A 55 0.63 -10.26 1.90
C LYS A 55 0.55 -11.72 2.34
N ARG A 56 0.21 -11.96 3.61
CA ARG A 56 0.09 -13.32 4.17
C ARG A 56 -1.00 -14.13 3.47
N ASP A 57 -2.12 -13.48 3.16
CA ASP A 57 -3.27 -14.09 2.49
C ASP A 57 -3.02 -14.27 0.97
N GLY A 58 -1.87 -13.83 0.45
CA GLY A 58 -1.50 -13.97 -0.96
C GLY A 58 -2.22 -12.99 -1.90
N GLU A 59 -2.92 -11.98 -1.39
CA GLU A 59 -3.60 -10.96 -2.21
C GLU A 59 -2.58 -10.07 -2.95
N ILE A 60 -1.46 -9.77 -2.28
CA ILE A 60 -0.41 -8.86 -2.78
C ILE A 60 0.98 -9.47 -2.60
N VAL A 61 1.90 -8.97 -3.42
CA VAL A 61 3.30 -9.41 -3.47
C VAL A 61 4.21 -8.19 -3.53
N GLU A 62 5.43 -8.37 -3.03
CA GLU A 62 6.45 -7.34 -3.08
C GLU A 62 6.93 -7.15 -4.53
N ALA A 63 6.97 -5.90 -4.99
CA ALA A 63 7.27 -5.54 -6.38
C ALA A 63 8.58 -4.73 -6.54
N GLY A 64 9.36 -4.62 -5.45
CA GLY A 64 10.60 -3.87 -5.37
C GLY A 64 10.51 -2.65 -4.45
N PHE A 65 11.43 -1.70 -4.66
CA PHE A 65 11.58 -0.52 -3.81
C PHE A 65 11.71 0.76 -4.64
N ARG A 66 11.28 1.89 -4.09
CA ARG A 66 11.47 3.24 -4.66
C ARG A 66 12.10 4.15 -3.62
N THR A 67 13.13 4.91 -4.01
CA THR A 67 13.67 5.99 -3.17
C THR A 67 12.74 7.20 -3.21
N SER A 68 12.47 7.80 -2.05
CA SER A 68 11.80 9.10 -2.01
C SER A 68 12.84 10.23 -2.12
N VAL A 69 12.70 11.09 -3.14
CA VAL A 69 13.65 12.16 -3.45
C VAL A 69 13.26 13.50 -2.80
N THR A 70 12.35 13.53 -1.82
CA THR A 70 11.90 14.78 -1.20
C THR A 70 12.87 15.26 -0.12
N SER A 71 13.50 16.42 -0.35
CA SER A 71 14.62 17.04 0.37
C SER A 71 14.44 17.33 1.87
N LYS A 72 13.37 16.89 2.53
CA LYS A 72 13.11 17.17 3.97
C LYS A 72 13.29 15.97 4.90
N HIS A 73 13.35 14.74 4.37
CA HIS A 73 13.63 13.55 5.18
C HIS A 73 14.55 12.64 4.38
N HIS A 74 15.73 12.35 4.94
CA HIS A 74 16.74 11.47 4.37
C HIS A 74 16.10 10.21 3.73
N CYS A 75 16.46 9.93 2.48
CA CYS A 75 16.14 8.75 1.67
C CYS A 75 15.27 7.67 2.35
N GLY A 76 13.95 7.89 2.42
CA GLY A 76 13.01 6.83 2.76
C GLY A 76 12.88 5.87 1.59
N ILE A 77 13.43 4.67 1.72
CA ILE A 77 13.18 3.56 0.79
C ILE A 77 11.74 3.08 1.02
N LYS A 78 10.89 3.26 0.01
CA LYS A 78 9.49 2.81 0.02
C LYS A 78 9.40 1.44 -0.62
N ARG A 79 8.75 0.50 0.07
CA ARG A 79 8.41 -0.80 -0.50
C ARG A 79 7.22 -0.67 -1.43
N LEU A 80 7.31 -1.27 -2.60
CA LEU A 80 6.26 -1.30 -3.61
C LEU A 80 5.54 -2.65 -3.60
N TRP A 81 4.26 -2.62 -3.91
CA TRP A 81 3.36 -3.76 -3.93
C TRP A 81 2.59 -3.82 -5.24
N VAL A 82 2.20 -5.04 -5.64
CA VAL A 82 1.27 -5.31 -6.74
C VAL A 82 0.30 -6.43 -6.33
N LEU A 83 -0.81 -6.60 -7.05
CA LEU A 83 -1.65 -7.79 -6.89
C LEU A 83 -0.86 -9.04 -7.29
N ALA A 84 -0.99 -10.12 -6.52
CA ALA A 84 -0.34 -11.39 -6.82
C ALA A 84 -0.67 -11.89 -8.23
N SER A 85 -1.95 -11.79 -8.61
CA SER A 85 -2.46 -12.18 -9.94
C SER A 85 -1.86 -11.40 -11.11
N ILE A 86 -1.29 -10.22 -10.86
CA ILE A 86 -0.62 -9.39 -11.88
C ILE A 86 0.85 -9.77 -12.00
N GLN A 87 1.51 -10.13 -10.89
CA GLN A 87 2.89 -10.62 -10.92
C GLN A 87 2.99 -11.92 -11.73
N GLU A 88 2.02 -12.82 -11.62
CA GLU A 88 1.97 -14.07 -12.41
C GLU A 88 1.93 -13.81 -13.93
N LYS A 89 1.30 -12.71 -14.36
CA LYS A 89 1.29 -12.30 -15.77
C LYS A 89 2.60 -11.65 -16.23
N GLY A 90 3.37 -11.08 -15.29
CA GLY A 90 4.67 -10.45 -15.54
C GLY A 90 5.86 -11.42 -15.43
N GLY A 91 5.66 -12.63 -14.92
CA GLY A 91 6.70 -13.65 -14.69
C GLY A 91 7.35 -14.26 -15.93
N ASN A 92 7.18 -13.66 -17.12
CA ASN A 92 7.83 -14.11 -18.35
C ASN A 92 8.66 -13.02 -19.06
N ARG A 93 9.18 -12.03 -18.33
CA ARG A 93 10.27 -11.18 -18.84
C ARG A 93 11.37 -11.05 -17.78
N HIS A 94 12.27 -12.02 -17.81
CA HIS A 94 13.68 -11.75 -17.56
C HIS A 94 14.09 -10.55 -18.42
N GLU A 95 14.57 -9.47 -17.80
CA GLU A 95 15.48 -8.56 -18.50
C GLU A 95 16.88 -8.82 -17.96
N GLN A 96 17.71 -9.28 -18.90
CA GLN A 96 19.16 -9.42 -18.83
C GLN A 96 19.83 -8.05 -18.89
#